data_AF-A0A7G9T5F0-F1
#
_entry.id   AF-A0A7G9T5F0-F1
#
_cell.length_a   1.000
_cell.length_b   1.000
_cell.length_c   1.000
_cell.angle_alpha   90.00
_cell.angle_beta   90.00
_cell.angle_gamma   90.00
#
_symmetry.space_group_name_H-M   'P 1'
#
loop_
_entity.id
_entity.type
_entity.pdbx_description
1 polymer ?
#
loop_
_entity_poly.entity_id
_entity_poly.type
_entity_poly.pdbx_seq_one_letter_code
_entity_poly.pdbx_strand_id
1 'polypeptide(L)'
;MIRDANFNYPMLPGWQTADIVIVSALYSAVSKAYEGGIDRDELLSAYRAFKTVVTQKSEEKQLGRQFEAESHYSIYAVMQVAKKSQQRRVRMGDA
;
A
#
# COMPACT_ATOMS: atom_id res chain seq x y z
N MET A 1 4.68 21.45 6.16
CA MET A 1 4.06 20.68 7.25
C MET A 1 3.95 19.23 6.79
N ILE A 2 4.92 18.39 7.12
CA ILE A 2 4.76 16.93 7.02
C ILE A 2 4.03 16.56 8.31
N ARG A 3 2.78 16.12 8.22
CA ARG A 3 2.00 15.72 9.39
C ARG A 3 2.57 14.38 9.87
N ASP A 4 3.12 14.39 11.08
CA ASP A 4 3.43 13.24 11.90
C ASP A 4 2.14 12.45 12.19
N ALA A 5 1.70 11.65 11.23
CA ALA A 5 0.94 10.46 11.57
C ALA A 5 1.98 9.43 11.99
N ASN A 6 1.97 9.07 13.28
CA ASN A 6 2.74 7.97 13.85
C ASN A 6 2.36 6.67 13.12
N PHE A 7 2.95 6.49 11.96
CA PHE A 7 2.86 5.30 11.17
C PHE A 7 4.03 4.44 11.58
N ASN A 8 3.84 3.66 12.64
CA ASN A 8 4.76 2.61 13.04
C ASN A 8 4.71 1.43 12.06
N TYR A 9 4.61 1.74 10.76
CA TYR A 9 4.51 0.77 9.71
C TYR A 9 5.86 0.10 9.49
N PRO A 10 5.85 -1.15 9.02
CA PRO A 10 7.07 -1.89 8.80
C PRO A 10 8.00 -1.19 7.81
N MET A 11 9.26 -1.00 8.21
CA MET A 11 10.33 -0.44 7.39
C MET A 11 11.53 -1.38 7.40
N LEU A 12 12.30 -1.38 6.31
CA LEU A 12 13.58 -2.11 6.25
C LEU A 12 14.76 -1.20 6.62
N PRO A 13 15.81 -1.75 7.26
CA PRO A 13 17.05 -1.01 7.50
C PRO A 13 17.66 -0.51 6.18
N GLY A 14 18.09 0.76 6.14
CA GLY A 14 18.82 1.34 5.01
C GLY A 14 17.99 2.16 4.03
N TRP A 15 16.67 2.25 4.21
CA TRP A 15 15.80 3.09 3.39
C TRP A 15 16.07 4.58 3.61
N GLN A 16 16.10 5.32 2.51
CA GLN A 16 16.20 6.77 2.54
C GLN A 16 14.81 7.39 2.76
N THR A 17 14.76 8.67 3.13
CA THR A 17 13.48 9.38 3.32
C THR A 17 12.56 9.26 2.10
N ALA A 18 13.13 9.28 0.88
CA ALA A 18 12.37 9.09 -0.35
C ALA A 18 11.68 7.72 -0.42
N ASP A 19 12.38 6.65 -0.02
CA ASP A 19 11.85 5.28 -0.02
C ASP A 19 10.71 5.12 0.99
N ILE A 20 10.86 5.74 2.17
CA ILE A 20 9.82 5.76 3.21
C ILE A 20 8.57 6.47 2.69
N VAL A 21 8.72 7.59 1.99
CA VAL A 21 7.60 8.31 1.37
C VAL A 21 6.90 7.44 0.32
N ILE A 22 7.66 6.71 -0.51
CA ILE A 22 7.10 5.82 -1.52
C ILE A 22 6.29 4.67 -0.89
N VAL A 23 6.84 4.03 0.15
CA VAL A 23 6.18 2.88 0.78
C VAL A 23 4.96 3.30 1.60
N SER A 24 5.05 4.40 2.34
CA SER A 24 3.91 4.98 3.07
C SER A 24 2.77 5.44 2.14
N ALA A 25 3.09 5.87 0.91
CA ALA A 25 2.09 6.19 -0.09
C ALA A 25 1.28 4.94 -0.52
N LEU A 26 1.93 3.76 -0.65
CA LEU A 26 1.20 2.51 -0.92
C LEU A 26 0.28 2.13 0.25
N TYR A 27 0.77 2.22 1.49
CA TYR A 27 -0.04 1.92 2.67
C TYR A 27 -1.28 2.83 2.76
N SER A 28 -1.08 4.13 2.55
CA SER A 28 -2.17 5.10 2.49
C SER A 28 -3.15 4.79 1.36
N ALA A 29 -2.66 4.39 0.19
CA ALA A 29 -3.50 4.03 -0.95
C ALA A 29 -4.36 2.79 -0.66
N VAL A 30 -3.80 1.81 0.04
CA VAL A 30 -4.52 0.61 0.47
C VAL A 30 -5.58 0.95 1.52
N SER A 31 -5.28 1.76 2.53
CA SER A 31 -6.27 2.21 3.52
C SER A 31 -7.43 2.95 2.87
N LYS A 32 -7.15 3.86 1.92
CA LYS A 32 -8.20 4.54 1.13
C LYS A 32 -9.12 3.55 0.42
N ALA A 33 -8.58 2.46 -0.13
CA ALA A 33 -9.38 1.44 -0.81
C ALA A 33 -10.38 0.74 0.13
N TYR A 34 -10.06 0.61 1.42
CA TYR A 34 -10.96 0.06 2.44
C TYR A 34 -11.95 1.10 3.00
N GLU A 35 -11.51 2.34 3.28
CA GLU A 35 -12.33 3.35 3.96
C GLU A 35 -13.33 4.05 3.05
N GLY A 36 -12.95 4.31 1.80
CA GLY A 36 -13.73 5.18 0.92
C GLY A 36 -13.63 4.84 -0.56
N GLY A 37 -12.68 4.00 -0.95
CA GLY A 37 -12.29 3.74 -2.32
C GLY A 37 -11.22 4.70 -2.84
N ILE A 38 -10.42 4.21 -3.78
CA ILE A 38 -9.32 4.94 -4.42
C ILE A 38 -9.43 4.83 -5.94
N ASP A 39 -8.90 5.81 -6.67
CA ASP A 39 -8.73 5.67 -8.12
C ASP A 39 -7.74 4.52 -8.42
N ARG A 40 -8.10 3.67 -9.38
CA ARG A 40 -7.33 2.48 -9.76
C ARG A 40 -5.93 2.86 -10.24
N ASP A 41 -5.80 3.94 -11.00
CA ASP A 41 -4.50 4.34 -11.54
C ASP A 41 -3.62 4.94 -10.45
N GLU A 42 -4.20 5.66 -9.48
CA GLU A 42 -3.49 6.11 -8.27
C GLU A 42 -2.92 4.92 -7.48
N LEU A 43 -3.75 3.90 -7.22
CA LEU A 43 -3.33 2.69 -6.51
C LEU A 43 -2.24 1.91 -7.27
N LEU A 44 -2.42 1.71 -8.57
CA LEU A 44 -1.44 0.98 -9.39
C LEU A 44 -0.12 1.74 -9.51
N SER A 45 -0.17 3.08 -9.58
CA SER A 45 1.02 3.92 -9.57
C SER A 45 1.78 3.81 -8.26
N ALA A 46 1.09 3.90 -7.12
CA ALA A 46 1.68 3.72 -5.80
C ALA A 46 2.33 2.33 -5.65
N TYR A 47 1.67 1.28 -6.14
CA TYR A 47 2.24 -0.08 -6.13
C TYR A 47 3.47 -0.21 -7.02
N ARG A 48 3.48 0.42 -8.21
CA ARG A 48 4.66 0.42 -9.09
C ARG A 48 5.85 1.11 -8.44
N ALA A 49 5.63 2.27 -7.81
CA ALA A 49 6.66 2.98 -7.08
C ALA A 49 7.17 2.14 -5.89
N PHE A 50 6.28 1.52 -5.12
CA PHE A 50 6.67 0.58 -4.07
C PHE A 50 7.58 -0.55 -4.59
N LYS A 51 7.29 -1.10 -5.77
CA LYS A 51 8.12 -2.15 -6.40
C LYS A 51 9.50 -1.69 -6.86
N THR A 52 9.75 -0.38 -7.01
CA THR A 52 11.11 0.12 -7.29
C THR A 52 11.98 0.14 -6.04
N VAL A 53 11.36 0.32 -4.87
CA VAL A 53 12.03 0.25 -3.56
C VAL A 53 12.15 -1.20 -3.10
N VAL A 54 11.05 -1.95 -3.16
CA VAL A 54 10.94 -3.33 -2.67
C VAL A 54 10.94 -4.30 -3.86
N THR A 55 12.12 -4.61 -4.34
CA THR A 55 12.31 -5.48 -5.50
C THR A 55 12.10 -6.95 -5.15
N GLN A 56 12.51 -7.38 -3.95
CA GLN A 56 12.47 -8.78 -3.53
C GLN A 56 11.07 -9.22 -3.08
N LYS A 57 10.66 -10.40 -3.53
CA LYS A 57 9.34 -10.98 -3.19
C LYS A 57 9.23 -11.37 -1.72
N SER A 58 10.33 -11.75 -1.07
CA SER A 58 10.38 -12.07 0.36
C SER A 58 10.08 -10.84 1.21
N GLU A 59 10.71 -9.71 0.89
CA GLU A 59 10.53 -8.42 1.56
C GLU A 59 9.10 -7.90 1.37
N GLU A 60 8.57 -7.93 0.14
CA GLU A 60 7.18 -7.55 -0.12
C GLU A 60 6.20 -8.37 0.73
N LYS A 61 6.42 -9.68 0.83
CA LYS A 61 5.60 -10.56 1.68
C LYS A 61 5.74 -10.24 3.18
N GLN A 62 6.95 -9.92 3.63
CA GLN A 62 7.19 -9.56 5.03
C GLN A 62 6.48 -8.26 5.40
N LEU A 63 6.69 -7.22 4.60
CA LEU A 63 6.04 -5.92 4.76
C LEU A 63 4.52 -6.04 4.67
N GLY A 64 4.01 -6.81 3.71
CA GLY A 64 2.57 -7.05 3.58
C GLY A 64 1.96 -7.71 4.82
N ARG A 65 2.62 -8.73 5.38
CA ARG A 65 2.15 -9.39 6.62
C ARG A 65 2.19 -8.46 7.83
N GLN A 66 3.25 -7.68 7.98
CA GLN A 66 3.40 -6.74 9.09
C GLN A 66 2.35 -5.62 9.00
N PHE A 67 2.17 -5.04 7.81
CA PHE A 67 1.14 -4.04 7.56
C PHE A 67 -0.27 -4.58 7.83
N GLU A 68 -0.57 -5.80 7.39
CA GLU A 68 -1.87 -6.44 7.63
C GLU A 68 -2.11 -6.72 9.12
N ALA A 69 -1.06 -7.12 9.86
CA ALA A 69 -1.17 -7.34 11.31
C ALA A 69 -1.45 -6.05 12.09
N GLU A 70 -0.92 -4.91 11.64
CA GLU A 70 -1.08 -3.61 12.31
C GLU A 70 -2.34 -2.85 11.89
N SER A 71 -2.70 -2.91 10.60
CA SER A 71 -3.80 -2.11 10.03
C SER A 71 -5.08 -2.91 9.78
N HIS A 72 -5.01 -4.24 9.83
CA HIS A 72 -6.06 -5.15 9.36
C HIS A 72 -6.39 -5.04 7.86
N TYR A 73 -5.57 -4.35 7.08
CA TYR A 73 -5.74 -4.19 5.62
C TYR A 73 -4.74 -5.03 4.84
N SER A 74 -5.21 -5.74 3.82
CA SER A 74 -4.37 -6.61 3.01
C SER A 74 -4.01 -5.97 1.67
N ILE A 75 -2.74 -5.58 1.50
CA ILE A 75 -2.19 -5.05 0.24
C ILE A 75 -2.47 -6.03 -0.90
N TYR A 76 -2.28 -7.32 -0.66
CA TYR A 76 -2.49 -8.36 -1.66
C TYR A 76 -3.95 -8.40 -2.14
N ALA A 77 -4.92 -8.35 -1.21
CA ALA A 77 -6.34 -8.39 -1.56
C ALA A 77 -6.74 -7.18 -2.42
N VAL A 78 -6.31 -5.97 -2.02
CA VAL A 78 -6.58 -4.74 -2.78
C VAL A 78 -6.00 -4.80 -4.20
N MET A 79 -4.77 -5.29 -4.32
CA MET A 79 -4.11 -5.44 -5.62
C MET A 79 -4.77 -6.50 -6.50
N GLN A 80 -5.33 -7.58 -5.92
CA GLN A 80 -6.11 -8.56 -6.66
C GLN A 80 -7.39 -7.94 -7.24
N VAL A 81 -8.11 -7.14 -6.46
CA VAL A 81 -9.31 -6.43 -6.93
C VAL A 81 -8.95 -5.46 -8.05
N ALA A 82 -7.90 -4.65 -7.88
CA ALA A 82 -7.44 -3.68 -8.88
C ALA A 82 -7.01 -4.32 -10.20
N LYS A 83 -6.49 -5.56 -10.15
CA LYS A 83 -6.07 -6.32 -11.35
C LYS A 83 -7.24 -7.02 -12.03
N LYS A 84 -8.22 -7.52 -11.27
CA LYS A 84 -9.39 -8.23 -11.80
C LYS A 84 -10.49 -7.30 -12.31
N SER A 85 -10.58 -6.09 -11.75
CA SER A 85 -11.57 -5.09 -12.14
C SER A 85 -10.98 -4.05 -13.09
N GLN A 86 -11.74 -3.68 -14.12
CA GLN A 86 -11.47 -2.51 -14.97
C GLN A 86 -12.17 -1.24 -14.47
N GLN A 87 -12.83 -1.31 -13.31
CA GLN A 87 -13.46 -0.13 -12.73
C GLN A 87 -12.42 0.92 -12.39
N ARG A 88 -12.78 2.19 -12.64
CA ARG A 88 -11.94 3.34 -12.32
C ARG A 88 -11.69 3.47 -10.82
N ARG A 89 -12.62 3.03 -9.98
CA ARG A 89 -12.50 3.12 -8.51
C ARG A 89 -12.38 1.72 -7.92
N VAL A 90 -11.37 1.51 -7.09
CA VAL A 90 -11.15 0.26 -6.33
C VAL A 90 -11.68 0.47 -4.92
N ARG A 91 -12.56 -0.43 -4.47
CA ARG A 91 -13.14 -0.47 -3.13
C ARG A 91 -13.14 -1.89 -2.62
N MET A 92 -12.78 -2.07 -1.35
CA MET A 92 -12.83 -3.36 -0.67
C MET A 92 -14.13 -3.59 0.10
N GLY A 93 -14.88 -2.52 0.39
CA GLY A 93 -16.18 -2.57 1.05
C GLY A 93 -17.34 -2.53 0.06
N ASP A 94 -17.91 -3.70 -0.20
CA ASP A 94 -19.35 -3.93 -0.43
C ASP A 94 -19.60 -5.42 -0.14
N ALA A 95 -19.92 -5.70 1.12
CA ALA A 95 -20.64 -6.89 1.56
C ALA A 95 -21.79 -6.41 2.47
#